data_AF-A0A077XT04-F1
#
_entry.id   AF-A0A077XT04-F1
#
_cell.length_a   1.000
_cell.length_b   1.000
_cell.length_c   1.000
_cell.angle_alpha   90.00
_cell.angle_beta   90.00
_cell.angle_gamma   90.00
#
_symmetry.space_group_name_H-M   'P 1'
#
loop_
_entity.id
_entity.type
_entity.pdbx_description
1 polymer ?
#
loop_
_entity_poly.entity_id
_entity_poly.type
_entity_poly.pdbx_seq_one_letter_code
_entity_poly.pdbx_strand_id
1 'polypeptide(L)' 'MKQVNTFQLCFVCYWEDDGVKFIDPAYEGSANRVSLIQAKEDFKSFGSIEERFIEYVRLYLKEEEE' A
#
# COMPACT_ATOMS: atom_id res chain seq x y z
N MET A 1 18.12 10.92 -2.00
CA MET A 1 17.39 9.94 -2.84
C MET A 1 16.43 9.20 -1.92
N LYS A 2 15.18 8.95 -2.33
CA LYS A 2 14.24 8.18 -1.51
C LYS A 2 14.73 6.72 -1.48
N GLN A 3 14.91 6.16 -0.28
CA GLN A 3 15.19 4.74 -0.12
C GLN A 3 13.99 3.96 -0.67
N VAL A 4 14.24 2.98 -1.53
CA VAL A 4 13.24 2.04 -2.05
C VAL A 4 13.59 0.64 -1.54
N ASN A 5 12.62 -0.28 -1.59
CA ASN A 5 12.82 -1.66 -1.18
C ASN A 5 13.12 -1.83 0.32
N THR A 6 12.44 -1.04 1.15
CA THR A 6 12.54 -1.12 2.62
C THR A 6 11.62 -2.15 3.25
N PHE A 7 10.67 -2.69 2.47
CA PHE A 7 9.62 -3.60 2.93
C PHE A 7 8.76 -3.02 4.07
N GLN A 8 8.78 -1.71 4.26
CA GLN A 8 7.93 -1.03 5.23
C GLN A 8 6.51 -0.91 4.67
N LEU A 9 5.52 -1.14 5.54
CA LEU A 9 4.12 -0.89 5.23
C LEU A 9 3.81 0.59 5.40
N CYS A 10 3.09 1.17 4.45
CA CYS A 10 2.50 2.49 4.58
C CYS A 10 1.24 2.39 5.43
N PHE A 11 1.20 2.96 6.64
CA PHE A 11 0.00 2.87 7.48
C PHE A 11 -1.20 3.65 6.94
N VAL A 12 -0.99 4.55 5.98
CA VAL A 12 -2.07 5.33 5.33
C VAL A 12 -2.84 4.49 4.30
N CYS A 13 -2.19 3.60 3.57
CA CYS A 13 -2.83 2.84 2.47
C CYS A 13 -2.57 1.33 2.50
N TYR A 14 -1.69 0.88 3.38
CA TYR A 14 -1.22 -0.49 3.55
C TYR A 14 -0.30 -1.04 2.44
N TRP A 15 0.28 -0.17 1.61
CA TRP A 15 1.26 -0.55 0.60
C TRP A 15 2.63 -0.90 1.20
N GLU A 16 3.21 -2.04 0.80
CA GLU A 16 4.59 -2.38 1.14
C GLU A 16 5.58 -1.74 0.16
N ASP A 17 6.62 -1.07 0.66
CA ASP A 17 7.71 -0.55 -0.17
C ASP A 17 8.58 -1.68 -0.75
N ASP A 18 8.11 -2.20 -1.88
CA ASP A 18 8.75 -3.24 -2.69
C ASP A 18 9.47 -2.62 -3.90
N GLY A 19 10.78 -2.86 -4.00
CA GLY A 19 11.62 -2.38 -5.10
C GLY A 19 11.25 -2.97 -6.46
N VAL A 20 10.70 -4.19 -6.50
CA VAL A 20 10.22 -4.81 -7.74
C VAL A 20 9.06 -4.00 -8.30
N LYS A 21 8.08 -3.66 -7.45
CA LYS A 21 6.91 -2.85 -7.84
C LYS A 21 7.27 -1.40 -8.14
N PHE A 22 8.37 -0.90 -7.57
CA PHE A 22 8.92 0.41 -7.93
C PHE A 22 9.51 0.41 -9.34
N ILE A 23 10.20 -0.66 -9.74
CA ILE A 23 10.81 -0.82 -11.06
C ILE A 23 9.76 -1.17 -12.13
N ASP A 24 8.82 -2.07 -11.80
CA ASP A 24 7.71 -2.48 -12.66
C ASP A 24 6.36 -2.25 -11.96
N PRO A 25 5.74 -1.08 -12.17
CA PRO A 25 4.45 -0.73 -11.58
C PRO A 25 3.27 -1.61 -12.02
N ALA A 26 3.40 -2.36 -13.13
CA ALA A 26 2.37 -3.24 -13.64
C ALA A 26 2.50 -4.67 -13.11
N TYR A 27 3.63 -5.02 -12.49
CA TYR A 27 3.84 -6.34 -11.90
C TYR A 27 2.79 -6.65 -10.83
N GLU A 28 2.20 -7.84 -10.88
CA GLU A 28 1.19 -8.35 -9.93
C GLU A 28 1.74 -9.52 -9.11
N GLY A 29 1.20 -9.72 -7.90
CA GLY A 29 1.66 -10.76 -6.97
C GLY A 29 2.80 -10.33 -6.04
N SER A 30 3.31 -11.28 -5.23
CA SER A 30 4.15 -11.05 -4.04
C SER A 30 3.36 -10.52 -2.83
N ALA A 31 3.99 -9.77 -1.93
CA ALA A 31 3.37 -9.19 -0.73
C ALA A 31 2.24 -8.21 -1.10
N ASN A 32 2.51 -7.28 -2.01
CA ASN A 32 1.48 -6.47 -2.67
C ASN A 32 0.82 -7.32 -3.77
N ARG A 33 -0.35 -7.90 -3.49
CA ARG A 33 -1.02 -8.80 -4.45
C ARG A 33 -1.41 -8.10 -5.74
N VAL A 34 -1.84 -6.84 -5.63
CA VAL A 34 -2.18 -5.98 -6.77
C VAL A 34 -0.94 -5.27 -7.33
N SER A 35 -1.06 -4.73 -8.55
CA SER A 35 -0.04 -3.86 -9.14
C SER A 35 -0.04 -2.47 -8.50
N LEU A 36 1.04 -1.70 -8.66
CA LEU A 36 1.09 -0.31 -8.17
C LEU A 36 0.07 0.58 -8.91
N ILE A 37 -0.24 0.23 -10.17
CA ILE A 37 -1.27 0.92 -10.95
C ILE A 37 -2.65 0.66 -10.32
N GLN A 38 -2.99 -0.60 -10.05
CA GLN A 38 -4.27 -0.96 -9.45
C GLN A 38 -4.41 -0.39 -8.03
N ALA A 39 -3.38 -0.50 -7.20
CA ALA A 39 -3.37 0.05 -5.85
C ALA A 39 -3.65 1.57 -5.80
N LYS A 40 -3.22 2.33 -6.81
CA LYS A 40 -3.51 3.77 -6.91
C LYS A 40 -4.98 4.05 -7.20
N GLU A 41 -5.63 3.24 -8.03
CA GLU A 41 -7.05 3.37 -8.34
C GLU A 41 -7.91 2.92 -7.15
N ASP A 42 -7.52 1.83 -6.52
CA ASP A 42 -8.16 1.29 -5.31
C ASP A 42 -8.10 2.28 -4.15
N PHE A 43 -6.92 2.87 -3.91
CA PHE A 43 -6.74 3.87 -2.87
C PHE A 43 -7.65 5.10 -3.06
N LYS A 44 -7.82 5.57 -4.31
CA LYS A 44 -8.77 6.65 -4.61
C LYS A 44 -10.22 6.25 -4.33
N SER A 45 -10.55 4.98 -4.47
CA SER A 45 -11.92 4.46 -4.39
C SER A 45 -12.35 4.24 -2.95
N PHE A 46 -11.49 3.67 -2.09
CA PHE A 46 -11.84 3.31 -0.72
C PHE A 46 -10.74 3.56 0.33
N GLY A 47 -9.67 4.28 -0.01
CA GLY A 47 -8.64 4.70 0.96
C GLY A 47 -7.66 3.61 1.37
N SER A 48 -7.62 2.48 0.66
CA SER A 48 -6.69 1.37 0.89
C SER A 48 -6.25 0.77 -0.45
N ILE A 49 -5.13 0.06 -0.50
CA ILE A 49 -4.68 -0.62 -1.73
C ILE A 49 -5.45 -1.88 -2.07
N GLU A 50 -6.15 -2.46 -1.10
CA GLU A 50 -7.05 -3.62 -1.24
C GLU A 50 -8.14 -3.52 -0.19
N GLU A 51 -9.36 -3.99 -0.48
CA GLU A 51 -10.50 -3.88 0.45
C GLU A 51 -10.23 -4.56 1.80
N ARG A 52 -9.50 -5.69 1.79
CA ARG A 52 -9.13 -6.44 3.00
C ARG A 52 -8.29 -5.65 4.00
N PHE A 53 -7.69 -4.53 3.59
CA PHE A 53 -6.85 -3.69 4.44
C PHE A 53 -7.55 -2.44 4.98
N ILE A 54 -8.80 -2.16 4.58
CA ILE A 54 -9.55 -0.96 5.02
C ILE A 54 -9.63 -0.87 6.55
N GLU A 55 -9.94 -1.98 7.22
CA GLU A 55 -10.07 -2.00 8.69
C GLU A 55 -8.72 -1.75 9.38
N TYR A 56 -7.61 -2.23 8.83
CA TYR A 56 -6.28 -1.97 9.38
C TYR A 56 -5.90 -0.50 9.25
N VAL A 57 -6.10 0.10 8.07
CA VAL A 57 -5.85 1.54 7.85
C VAL A 57 -6.67 2.39 8.82
N ARG A 58 -7.96 2.07 9.02
CA ARG A 58 -8.82 2.78 9.97
C ARG A 58 -8.35 2.68 11.42
N LEU A 59 -7.83 1.53 11.83
CA LEU A 59 -7.30 1.33 13.18
C LEU A 59 -6.06 2.20 13.42
N TYR A 60 -5.10 2.18 12.49
CA TYR A 60 -3.88 3.01 12.61
C TYR A 60 -4.20 4.51 12.69
N LEU A 61 -5.12 5.01 11.85
CA LEU A 61 -5.48 6.43 11.86
C LEU A 61 -6.17 6.86 13.16
N LYS A 62 -6.90 5.97 13.83
CA LYS A 62 -7.49 6.26 15.15
C LYS A 62 -6.43 6.30 16.25
N GLU A 63 -5.47 5.38 16.21
CA GLU A 63 -4.38 5.34 17.20
C GLU A 63 -3.45 6.57 17.09
N GLU A 64 -3.28 7.16 15.90
CA GLU A 64 -2.52 8.41 15.74
C GLU A 64 -3.23 9.66 16.27
N GLU A 65 -4.56 9.62 16.47
CA GLU A 65 -5.35 10.74 16.99
C GLU A 65 -5.39 10.81 18.54
N GLU A 66 -4.94 9.76 19.24
CA GLU A 66 -4.91 9.65 20.71
C GLU A 66 -3.57 10.08 21.33
#